data_AF-A0A6B0WWG5-F1
#
_entry.id   AF-A0A6B0WWG5-F1
#
_cell.length_a   1.000
_cell.length_b   1.000
_cell.length_c   1.000
_cell.angle_alpha   90.00
_cell.angle_beta   90.00
_cell.angle_gamma   90.00
#
_symmetry.space_group_name_H-M   'P 1'
#
loop_
_entity.id
_entity.type
_entity.pdbx_description
1 polymer ?
#
loop_
_entity_poly.entity_id
_entity_poly.type
_entity_poly.pdbx_seq_one_letter_code
_entity_poly.pdbx_strand_id
1 'polypeptide(L)' 'MGRLFTSESVSEGHPDKVADQISDAVLDAMLAQDPKSRVACETLVTTGLVVVAGDVTS' A
#
# COMPACT_ATOMS: atom_id res chain seq x y z
N MET A 1 38.61 3.65 9.94
CA MET A 1 37.87 4.71 9.21
C MET A 1 36.39 4.41 9.37
N GLY A 2 35.61 5.29 10.01
CA GLY A 2 34.17 5.07 10.21
C GLY A 2 33.38 5.32 8.91
N ARG A 3 32.42 4.45 8.61
CA ARG A 3 31.55 4.55 7.42
C ARG A 3 30.41 5.53 7.71
N LEU A 4 30.18 6.49 6.80
CA LEU A 4 28.98 7.33 6.85
C LEU A 4 27.80 6.57 6.23
N PHE A 5 26.65 6.59 6.91
CA PHE A 5 25.41 5.98 6.46
C PHE A 5 24.26 6.96 6.70
N THR A 6 23.35 7.05 5.72
CA THR A 6 22.15 7.89 5.78
C THR A 6 20.93 7.06 5.41
N SER A 7 19.81 7.37 6.04
CA SER A 7 18.50 6.78 5.77
C SER A 7 17.44 7.88 5.94
N GLU A 8 16.31 7.70 5.30
CA GLU A 8 15.16 8.61 5.35
C GLU A 8 13.87 7.85 5.65
N SER A 9 12.83 8.59 6.00
CA SER A 9 11.48 8.10 6.23
C SER A 9 10.49 9.22 5.88
N VAL A 10 9.26 8.84 5.56
CA VAL A 10 8.17 9.77 5.25
C VAL A 10 6.98 9.47 6.16
N SER A 11 6.20 10.49 6.49
CA SER A 11 4.98 10.32 7.30
C SER A 11 3.91 9.52 6.58
N GLU A 12 2.94 9.00 7.33
CA GLU A 12 1.75 8.33 6.80
C GLU A 12 0.96 9.16 5.75
N GLY A 13 1.04 10.50 5.83
CA GLY A 13 0.39 11.40 4.86
C GLY A 13 1.14 11.60 3.53
N HIS A 14 2.33 11.02 3.35
CA HIS A 14 3.01 11.04 2.06
C HIS A 14 2.16 10.28 1.04
N PRO A 15 1.94 10.79 -0.19
CA PRO A 15 1.03 10.16 -1.16
C PRO A 15 1.34 8.68 -1.41
N ASP A 16 2.63 8.31 -1.49
CA ASP A 16 3.04 6.91 -1.62
C ASP A 16 2.63 6.07 -0.40
N LYS A 17 2.77 6.61 0.83
CA LYS A 17 2.33 5.90 2.04
C LYS A 17 0.81 5.85 2.16
N VAL A 18 0.09 6.82 1.62
CA VAL A 18 -1.37 6.78 1.53
C VAL A 18 -1.80 5.68 0.54
N ALA A 19 -1.12 5.55 -0.60
CA ALA A 19 -1.36 4.47 -1.56
C ALA A 19 -1.10 3.09 -0.92
N ASP A 20 0.05 2.93 -0.23
CA ASP A 20 0.38 1.70 0.50
C ASP A 20 -0.73 1.33 1.50
N GLN A 21 -1.15 2.28 2.33
CA GLN A 21 -2.19 2.05 3.35
C GLN A 21 -3.55 1.66 2.74
N ILE A 22 -3.93 2.25 1.60
CA ILE A 22 -5.17 1.88 0.91
C ILE A 22 -5.07 0.46 0.36
N SER A 23 -3.95 0.11 -0.29
CA SER A 23 -3.72 -1.23 -0.80
C SER A 23 -3.73 -2.29 0.32
N ASP A 24 -3.06 -2.02 1.44
CA ASP A 24 -3.03 -2.91 2.60
C ASP A 24 -4.42 -3.04 3.25
N ALA A 25 -5.20 -1.96 3.33
CA ALA A 25 -6.56 -2.02 3.87
C ALA A 25 -7.49 -2.91 3.03
N VAL A 26 -7.31 -2.93 1.70
CA VAL A 26 -8.03 -3.86 0.81
C VAL A 26 -7.60 -5.30 1.10
N LEU A 27 -6.28 -5.56 1.19
CA LEU A 27 -5.75 -6.88 1.53
C LEU A 27 -6.29 -7.38 2.87
N ASP A 28 -6.25 -6.55 3.92
CA ASP A 28 -6.73 -6.90 5.26
C ASP A 28 -8.23 -7.25 5.25
N ALA A 29 -9.05 -6.45 4.56
CA ALA A 29 -10.48 -6.68 4.47
C ALA A 29 -10.82 -7.99 3.73
N MET A 30 -9.99 -8.39 2.77
CA MET A 30 -10.11 -9.64 2.04
C MET A 30 -9.66 -10.84 2.88
N LEU A 31 -8.49 -10.76 3.51
CA LEU A 31 -7.97 -11.83 4.37
C LEU A 31 -8.85 -12.06 5.61
N ALA A 32 -9.52 -11.01 6.10
CA ALA A 32 -10.48 -11.13 7.20
C ALA A 32 -11.70 -11.98 6.83
N GLN A 33 -12.11 -11.98 5.56
CA GLN A 33 -13.25 -12.77 5.06
C GLN A 33 -12.81 -14.15 4.56
N ASP A 34 -11.70 -14.22 3.83
CA ASP A 34 -11.07 -15.45 3.37
C ASP A 34 -9.54 -15.38 3.52
N PRO A 35 -8.98 -16.13 4.49
CA PRO A 35 -7.53 -16.19 4.72
C PRO A 35 -6.71 -16.73 3.54
N LYS A 36 -7.34 -17.32 2.51
CA LYS A 36 -6.67 -17.81 1.30
C LYS A 36 -6.76 -16.83 0.12
N SER A 37 -7.38 -15.67 0.31
CA SER A 37 -7.46 -14.61 -0.70
C SER A 37 -6.08 -14.31 -1.28
N ARG A 38 -6.00 -14.26 -2.62
CA ARG A 38 -4.83 -13.80 -3.36
C ARG A 38 -5.13 -12.40 -3.90
N VAL A 39 -4.40 -11.41 -3.40
CA VAL A 39 -4.65 -9.99 -3.69
C VAL A 39 -3.36 -9.36 -4.20
N ALA A 40 -3.42 -8.79 -5.40
CA ALA A 40 -2.40 -7.94 -5.99
C ALA A 40 -3.04 -6.56 -6.23
N CYS A 41 -3.21 -5.79 -5.17
CA CYS A 41 -3.90 -4.50 -5.17
C CYS A 41 -2.89 -3.34 -5.28
N GLU A 42 -3.00 -2.55 -6.34
CA GLU A 42 -2.19 -1.37 -6.60
C GLU A 42 -3.05 -0.11 -6.48
N THR A 43 -2.51 0.91 -5.83
CA THR A 43 -3.20 2.19 -5.63
C THR A 43 -2.40 3.34 -6.23
N LEU A 44 -3.03 4.13 -7.11
CA LEU A 44 -2.52 5.41 -7.58
C LEU A 44 -3.32 6.54 -6.93
N VAL A 45 -2.62 7.47 -6.29
CA VAL A 45 -3.22 8.65 -5.66
C VAL A 45 -2.72 9.91 -6.36
N THR A 46 -3.65 10.80 -6.73
CA THR A 46 -3.35 12.13 -7.26
C THR A 46 -4.45 13.12 -6.85
N THR A 47 -4.35 14.36 -7.31
CA THR A 47 -5.27 15.45 -6.92
C THR A 47 -6.73 15.07 -7.18
N GLY A 48 -7.48 14.86 -6.10
CA GLY A 48 -8.91 14.55 -6.15
C GLY A 48 -9.25 13.17 -6.73
N LEU A 49 -8.28 12.27 -6.89
CA LEU A 49 -8.48 10.96 -7.50
C LEU A 49 -7.67 9.87 -6.78
N VAL A 50 -8.35 8.77 -6.50
CA VAL A 50 -7.75 7.50 -6.09
C VAL A 50 -8.19 6.44 -7.09
N VAL A 51 -7.22 5.76 -7.71
CA VAL A 51 -7.47 4.61 -8.58
C VAL A 51 -6.95 3.38 -7.88
N VAL A 52 -7.85 2.44 -7.60
CA VAL A 52 -7.52 1.10 -7.09
C VAL A 52 -7.65 0.13 -8.26
N ALA A 53 -6.59 -0.61 -8.54
CA ALA A 53 -6.51 -1.54 -9.66
C ALA A 53 -5.73 -2.80 -9.26
N GLY A 54 -5.81 -3.83 -10.10
CA GLY A 54 -5.05 -5.07 -9.92
C GLY A 54 -5.93 -6.30 -9.90
N ASP A 55 -5.35 -7.43 -9.51
CA ASP A 55 -5.97 -8.74 -9.59
C ASP A 55 -6.32 -9.29 -8.21
N VAL A 56 -7.49 -9.91 -8.14
CA VAL A 56 -8.05 -10.43 -6.90
C VAL A 56 -8.67 -11.80 -7.15
N THR A 57 -8.38 -12.76 -6.28
CA THR A 57 -9.09 -14.04 -6.22
C THR A 57 -9.36 -14.35 -4.76
N SER A 58 -10.63 -14.46 -4.40
CA SER A 58 -11.09 -14.93 -3.10
C SER A 58 -11.34 -16.43 -3.22
#